data_AF-A0A531KHB5-F1
#
_entry.id   AF-A0A531KHB5-F1
#
_cell.length_a   1.000
_cell.length_b   1.000
_cell.length_c   1.000
_cell.angle_alpha   90.00
_cell.angle_beta   90.00
_cell.angle_gamma   90.00
#
_symmetry.space_group_name_H-M   'P 1'
#
loop_
_entity.id
_entity.type
_entity.pdbx_description
1 polymer ?
#
loop_
_entity_poly.entity_id
_entity_poly.type
_entity_poly.pdbx_seq_one_letter_code
_entity_poly.pdbx_strand_id
1 'polypeptide(L)'
;NPDGSVRAGNGIATGRVARDTPLRVVDAILTGVHQPGESHFELLRAFAEDPLLAKASAAFAAHRYHTHEFGDSMLLNRQPLD
;
A
#
# COMPACT_ATOMS: atom_id res chain seq x y z
N ASN A 1 -18.94 4.25 0.06
CA ASN A 1 -20.00 3.89 1.02
C ASN A 1 -19.50 2.82 1.98
N PRO A 2 -20.08 2.64 3.18
CA PRO A 2 -19.64 1.61 4.14
C PRO A 2 -19.64 0.18 3.56
N ASP A 3 -20.48 -0.08 2.56
CA ASP A 3 -20.57 -1.34 1.81
C ASP A 3 -19.52 -1.49 0.68
N GLY A 4 -18.59 -0.54 0.53
CA GLY A 4 -17.61 -0.55 -0.56
C GLY A 4 -18.12 -0.01 -1.91
N SER A 5 -19.39 0.39 -2.02
CA SER A 5 -19.89 0.96 -3.27
C SER A 5 -19.34 2.38 -3.52
N VAL A 6 -19.07 2.68 -4.79
CA VAL A 6 -18.55 3.97 -5.28
C VAL A 6 -19.59 4.62 -6.18
N ARG A 7 -19.77 5.94 -6.06
CA ARG A 7 -20.69 6.73 -6.89
C ARG A 7 -19.90 7.78 -7.67
N ALA A 8 -20.26 8.00 -8.93
CA ALA A 8 -19.69 9.06 -9.74
C ALA A 8 -19.97 10.45 -9.15
N GLY A 9 -18.97 11.33 -9.20
CA GLY A 9 -19.05 12.69 -8.71
C GLY A 9 -17.66 13.27 -8.46
N ASN A 10 -17.61 14.58 -8.18
CA ASN A 10 -16.38 15.28 -7.85
C ASN A 10 -16.19 15.34 -6.33
N GLY A 11 -14.94 15.33 -5.88
CA GLY A 11 -14.56 15.48 -4.48
C GLY A 11 -13.05 15.56 -4.32
N ILE A 12 -12.60 16.03 -3.15
CA ILE A 12 -11.18 16.06 -2.78
C ILE A 12 -10.95 14.98 -1.72
N ALA A 13 -10.02 14.06 -1.98
CA ALA A 13 -9.59 13.10 -0.98
C ALA A 13 -8.64 13.79 0.01
N THR A 14 -9.05 13.89 1.27
CA THR A 14 -8.25 14.47 2.36
C THR A 14 -7.85 13.45 3.43
N GLY A 15 -8.37 12.22 3.33
CA GLY A 15 -8.08 11.14 4.27
C GLY A 15 -6.68 10.56 4.08
N ARG A 16 -6.06 10.11 5.18
CA ARG A 16 -4.80 9.37 5.17
C ARG A 16 -5.08 7.88 5.29
N VAL A 17 -4.51 7.09 4.39
CA VAL A 17 -4.49 5.61 4.50
C VAL A 17 -3.27 5.21 5.31
N ALA A 18 -3.48 4.38 6.32
CA ALA A 18 -2.48 3.84 7.24
C ALA A 18 -2.94 2.46 7.75
N ARG A 19 -2.14 1.79 8.59
CA ARG A 19 -2.40 0.43 9.12
C ARG A 19 -3.87 0.15 9.43
N ASP A 20 -4.50 0.98 10.27
CA ASP A 20 -5.84 0.70 10.79
C ASP A 20 -6.96 1.12 9.84
N THR A 21 -6.64 1.48 8.59
CA THR A 21 -7.63 1.89 7.60
C THR A 21 -8.30 0.67 6.98
N PRO A 22 -9.62 0.46 7.18
CA PRO A 22 -10.31 -0.65 6.53
C PRO A 22 -10.44 -0.37 5.02
N LEU A 23 -9.76 -1.17 4.21
CA LEU A 23 -9.87 -1.15 2.76
C LEU A 23 -11.22 -1.77 2.34
N ARG A 24 -12.08 -0.97 1.69
CA ARG A 24 -13.44 -1.40 1.29
C ARG A 24 -13.60 -1.65 -0.22
N VAL A 25 -12.71 -1.13 -1.04
CA VAL A 25 -12.84 -1.13 -2.51
C VAL A 25 -11.69 -1.86 -3.20
N VAL A 26 -10.50 -1.82 -2.61
CA VAL A 26 -9.26 -2.25 -3.26
C VAL A 26 -8.77 -3.54 -2.63
N ASP A 27 -8.63 -4.58 -3.45
CA ASP A 27 -8.09 -5.89 -3.04
C ASP A 27 -6.58 -6.01 -3.29
N ALA A 28 -6.01 -5.19 -4.17
CA ALA A 28 -4.58 -5.20 -4.48
C ALA A 28 -4.11 -3.82 -4.94
N ILE A 29 -2.82 -3.53 -4.76
CA ILE A 29 -2.19 -2.27 -5.17
C ILE A 29 -0.92 -2.53 -5.98
N LEU A 30 -0.80 -1.85 -7.12
CA LEU A 30 0.44 -1.71 -7.89
C LEU A 30 1.04 -0.34 -7.57
N THR A 31 2.27 -0.30 -7.09
CA THR A 31 2.95 0.93 -6.65
C THR A 31 4.47 0.83 -6.87
N GLY A 32 5.21 1.92 -6.69
CA GLY A 32 6.68 1.87 -6.63
C GLY A 32 7.21 1.22 -5.35
N VAL A 33 8.51 0.93 -5.29
CA VAL A 33 9.16 0.49 -4.05
C VAL A 33 9.41 1.69 -3.12
N HIS A 34 8.93 1.58 -1.88
CA HIS A 34 8.97 2.63 -0.84
C HIS A 34 9.71 2.16 0.41
N GLN A 35 10.22 3.11 1.19
CA GLN A 35 11.00 2.85 2.41
C GLN A 35 10.20 3.16 3.70
N PRO A 36 10.47 2.47 4.82
CA PRO A 36 9.87 2.80 6.12
C PRO A 36 10.00 4.28 6.49
N GLY A 37 8.91 4.87 6.98
CA GLY A 37 8.83 6.31 7.30
C GLY A 37 8.31 7.18 6.16
N GLU A 38 8.27 6.69 4.92
CA GLU A 38 7.61 7.38 3.81
C GLU A 38 6.08 7.25 3.91
N SER A 39 5.34 8.29 3.51
CA SER A 39 3.86 8.26 3.53
C SER A 39 3.29 7.12 2.69
N HIS A 40 3.92 6.80 1.57
CA HIS A 40 3.52 5.70 0.71
C HIS A 40 3.78 4.34 1.36
N PHE A 41 4.86 4.20 2.14
CA PHE A 41 5.09 2.97 2.91
C PHE A 41 4.03 2.77 3.99
N GLU A 42 3.67 3.83 4.71
CA GLU A 42 2.61 3.75 5.73
C GLU A 42 1.24 3.36 5.15
N LEU A 43 0.94 3.75 3.90
CA LEU A 43 -0.26 3.31 3.19
C LEU A 43 -0.28 1.79 2.99
N LEU A 44 0.87 1.16 2.71
CA LEU A 44 0.96 -0.29 2.48
C LEU A 44 0.60 -1.11 3.71
N ARG A 45 0.72 -0.54 4.91
CA ARG A 45 0.31 -1.19 6.15
C ARG A 45 -1.20 -1.44 6.23
N ALA A 46 -2.01 -0.76 5.41
CA ALA A 46 -3.43 -1.10 5.25
C ALA A 46 -3.66 -2.39 4.44
N PHE A 47 -2.65 -2.85 3.70
CA PHE A 47 -2.71 -4.04 2.84
C PHE A 47 -2.04 -5.26 3.46
N ALA A 48 -0.99 -5.07 4.26
CA ALA A 48 -0.17 -6.15 4.81
C ALA A 48 0.49 -5.80 6.14
N GLU A 49 0.73 -6.84 6.93
CA GLU A 49 1.43 -6.72 8.22
C GLU A 49 2.91 -6.39 8.06
N ASP A 50 3.47 -5.79 9.12
CA ASP A 50 4.87 -5.35 9.15
C ASP A 50 5.89 -6.43 8.83
N PRO A 51 5.75 -7.68 9.31
CA PRO A 51 6.72 -8.74 8.98
C PRO A 51 6.80 -9.02 7.48
N LEU A 52 5.67 -8.94 6.76
CA LEU A 52 5.64 -9.14 5.31
C LEU A 52 6.30 -7.97 4.59
N LEU A 53 5.98 -6.74 4.98
CA LEU A 53 6.57 -5.54 4.40
C LEU A 53 8.09 -5.48 4.66
N ALA A 54 8.54 -5.81 5.86
CA ALA A 54 9.96 -5.87 6.21
C ALA A 54 10.70 -6.93 5.38
N LYS A 55 10.10 -8.11 5.18
CA LYS A 55 10.65 -9.16 4.32
C LYS A 55 10.77 -8.68 2.87
N ALA A 56 9.77 -7.97 2.36
CA ALA A 56 9.81 -7.40 1.01
C ALA A 56 10.92 -6.35 0.88
N SER A 57 11.02 -5.41 1.83
CA SER A 57 12.09 -4.40 1.85
C SER A 57 13.49 -5.01 1.87
N ALA A 58 13.71 -6.06 2.67
CA ALA A 58 14.98 -6.78 2.70
C ALA A 58 15.30 -7.46 1.35
N ALA A 59 14.29 -8.05 0.69
CA ALA A 59 14.45 -8.66 -0.62
C ALA A 59 14.77 -7.61 -1.70
N PHE A 60 14.10 -6.46 -1.70
CA PHE A 60 14.36 -5.35 -2.62
C PHE A 60 15.80 -4.85 -2.48
N ALA A 61 16.29 -4.67 -1.25
CA ALA A 61 17.66 -4.27 -1.00
C ALA A 61 18.67 -5.33 -1.49
N ALA A 62 18.43 -6.61 -1.19
CA ALA A 62 19.32 -7.70 -1.61
C ALA A 62 19.42 -7.84 -3.14
N HIS A 63 18.33 -7.54 -3.86
CA HIS A 63 18.26 -7.64 -5.32
C HIS A 63 18.44 -6.30 -6.03
N ARG A 64 18.82 -5.24 -5.29
CA ARG A 64 19.13 -3.90 -5.82
C ARG A 64 17.98 -3.26 -6.61
N TYR A 65 16.75 -3.45 -6.13
CA TYR A 65 15.58 -2.75 -6.68
C TYR A 65 15.74 -1.23 -6.48
N HIS A 66 15.31 -0.46 -7.47
CA HIS A 66 15.29 0.99 -7.45
C HIS A 66 14.00 1.51 -6.80
N THR A 67 14.11 2.57 -6.00
CA THR A 67 12.97 3.21 -5.32
C THR A 67 12.51 4.48 -6.04
N HIS A 68 11.44 5.08 -5.52
CA HIS A 68 10.88 6.37 -5.94
C HIS A 68 10.28 6.38 -7.37
N GLU A 69 10.02 7.57 -7.90
CA GLU A 69 9.12 7.84 -9.04
C GLU A 69 9.50 7.13 -10.35
N PHE A 70 10.77 6.75 -10.50
CA PHE A 70 11.31 6.05 -11.68
C PHE A 70 11.95 4.70 -11.33
N GLY A 71 11.66 4.20 -10.13
CA GLY A 71 12.16 2.92 -9.65
C GLY A 71 11.33 1.74 -10.14
N ASP A 72 11.57 0.61 -9.50
CA ASP A 72 10.83 -0.62 -9.75
C ASP A 72 9.42 -0.55 -9.14
N SER A 73 8.54 -1.40 -9.68
CA SER A 73 7.18 -1.57 -9.19
C SER A 73 7.04 -2.82 -8.32
N MET A 74 6.10 -2.77 -7.38
CA MET A 74 5.64 -3.92 -6.61
C MET A 74 4.12 -4.05 -6.68
N LEU A 75 3.65 -5.30 -6.74
CA LEU A 75 2.25 -5.67 -6.62
C LEU A 75 2.03 -6.29 -5.23
N LEU A 76 1.09 -5.74 -4.48
CA LEU A 76 0.72 -6.24 -3.14
C LEU A 76 -0.78 -6.56 -3.10
N ASN A 77 -1.10 -7.81 -2.81
CA ASN A 77 -2.47 -8.24 -2.54
C ASN A 77 -2.77 -8.04 -1.06
N ARG A 78 -3.93 -7.45 -0.76
CA ARG A 78 -4.45 -7.30 0.59
C ARG A 78 -4.50 -8.69 1.25
N GLN A 79 -3.87 -8.82 2.40
CA GLN A 79 -4.01 -10.04 3.19
C GLN A 79 -5.39 -10.03 3.87
N PRO A 80 -6.06 -11.18 3.99
CA PRO A 80 -7.19 -11.31 4.91
C PRO A 80 -6.72 -10.83 6.30
N LEU A 81 -7.48 -9.92 6.91
CA LEU A 81 -7.34 -9.66 8.34
C LEU A 81 -8.00 -10.86 9.03
N ASP A 82 -7.22 -11.65 9.76
CA ASP A 82 -7.73 -12.70 10.65
C ASP A 82 -8.54 -12.09 11.80
#